data_AF-A0A1H2CG95-F1
#
_entry.id   AF-A0A1H2CG95-F1
#
_cell.length_a   1.000
_cell.length_b   1.000
_cell.length_c   1.000
_cell.angle_alpha   90.00
_cell.angle_beta   90.00
_cell.angle_gamma   90.00
#
_symmetry.space_group_name_H-M   'P 1'
#
loop_
_entity.id
_entity.type
_entity.pdbx_description
1 polymer ?
#
loop_
_entity_poly.entity_id
_entity_poly.type
_entity_poly.pdbx_seq_one_letter_code
_entity_poly.pdbx_strand_id
1 'polypeptide(L)' 'MSTFRLDRTAFKAQTAEEASDHATYYQSLTWQERLRIANYLNSVAYNYPENQPPPLDRTYFKAWSIEEQNKSNT' A
#
# COMPACT_ATOMS: atom_id res chain seq x y z
N MET A 1 29.20 18.87 -11.28
CA MET A 1 28.00 18.20 -10.74
C MET A 1 26.78 18.76 -11.45
N SER A 2 26.04 17.86 -12.10
CA SER A 2 24.97 18.15 -13.04
C SER A 2 23.82 18.93 -12.43
N THR A 3 23.30 19.87 -13.22
CA THR A 3 22.20 20.79 -12.94
C THR A 3 20.91 20.08 -12.52
N PHE A 4 20.51 20.22 -11.26
CA PHE A 4 19.14 19.94 -10.83
C PHE A 4 18.21 21.02 -11.40
N ARG A 5 17.83 20.88 -12.66
CA ARG A 5 16.85 21.76 -13.31
C ARG A 5 15.45 21.27 -12.94
N LEU A 6 14.68 22.13 -12.27
CA LEU A 6 13.26 21.90 -12.00
C LEU A 6 12.53 21.76 -13.33
N ASP A 7 11.96 20.57 -13.58
CA ASP A 7 11.10 20.35 -14.73
C ASP A 7 9.75 21.03 -14.49
N ARG A 8 9.55 22.16 -15.17
CA ARG A 8 8.34 22.98 -15.08
C ARG A 8 7.17 22.40 -15.87
N THR A 9 7.37 21.30 -16.59
CA THR A 9 6.34 20.60 -17.36
C THR A 9 5.74 19.41 -16.61
N ALA A 10 6.37 18.96 -15.52
CA ALA A 10 5.86 17.88 -14.68
C ALA A 10 4.53 18.26 -13.98
N PHE A 11 4.32 19.55 -13.72
CA PHE A 11 3.11 20.06 -13.08
C PHE A 11 2.13 20.56 -14.14
N LYS A 12 1.08 19.77 -14.40
CA LYS A 12 -0.10 20.23 -15.14
C LYS A 12 -1.00 21.01 -14.18
N ALA A 13 -1.61 22.09 -14.65
CA ALA A 13 -2.69 22.74 -13.92
C ALA A 13 -3.89 21.78 -13.92
N GLN A 14 -4.12 21.10 -12.80
CA GLN A 14 -5.26 20.20 -12.60
C GLN A 14 -6.27 20.94 -11.72
N THR A 15 -7.56 20.78 -12.00
CA THR A 15 -8.59 21.25 -11.08
C THR A 15 -8.53 20.43 -9.78
N ALA A 16 -8.97 21.01 -8.66
CA ALA A 16 -9.00 20.29 -7.37
C ALA A 16 -9.85 19.01 -7.47
N GLU A 17 -10.89 19.03 -8.31
CA GLU A 17 -11.75 17.89 -8.60
C GLU A 17 -11.00 16.77 -9.32
N GLU A 18 -10.29 17.08 -10.42
CA GLU A 18 -9.45 16.12 -11.15
C GLU A 18 -8.29 15.58 -10.29
N ALA A 19 -7.70 16.41 -9.45
CA ALA A 19 -6.64 15.99 -8.53
C ALA A 19 -7.16 15.09 -7.39
N SER A 20 -8.45 15.18 -7.07
CA SER A 20 -9.08 14.35 -6.03
C SER A 20 -9.65 13.03 -6.55
N ASP A 21 -9.79 12.89 -7.88
CA ASP A 21 -10.41 11.72 -8.50
C ASP A 21 -9.44 10.53 -8.67
N HIS A 22 -8.87 10.11 -7.54
CA HIS A 22 -8.09 8.88 -7.47
C HIS A 22 -9.00 7.65 -7.42
N ALA A 23 -10.24 7.82 -6.96
CA ALA A 23 -11.18 6.74 -6.76
C ALA A 23 -11.63 6.11 -8.08
N THR A 24 -11.95 6.90 -9.11
CA THR A 24 -12.35 6.35 -10.42
C THR A 24 -11.17 5.67 -11.11
N TYR A 25 -9.97 6.24 -11.01
CA TYR A 25 -8.75 5.65 -11.54
C TYR A 25 -8.52 4.25 -10.96
N TYR A 26 -8.52 4.09 -9.63
CA TYR A 26 -8.31 2.79 -8.99
C TYR A 26 -9.46 1.81 -9.23
N GLN A 27 -10.69 2.30 -9.43
CA GLN A 27 -11.83 1.46 -9.80
C GLN A 27 -11.67 0.84 -11.19
N SER A 28 -11.09 1.58 -12.14
CA SER A 28 -10.87 1.12 -13.51
C SER A 28 -9.84 -0.03 -13.63
N LEU A 29 -8.98 -0.18 -12.62
CA LEU A 29 -7.93 -1.19 -12.60
C LEU A 29 -8.45 -2.58 -12.23
N THR A 30 -7.72 -3.61 -12.65
CA THR A 30 -7.93 -4.98 -12.18
C THR A 30 -7.50 -5.12 -10.71
N TRP A 31 -7.98 -6.15 -10.02
CA TRP A 31 -7.59 -6.38 -8.61
C TRP A 31 -6.09 -6.72 -8.49
N GLN A 32 -5.49 -7.33 -9.50
CA GLN A 32 -4.06 -7.64 -9.54
C GLN A 32 -3.22 -6.36 -9.61
N GLU A 33 -3.61 -5.40 -10.44
CA GLU A 33 -2.94 -4.09 -10.52
C GLU A 33 -3.07 -3.32 -9.22
N ARG A 34 -4.27 -3.32 -8.62
CA ARG A 34 -4.49 -2.72 -7.29
C ARG A 34 -3.57 -3.32 -6.22
N LEU A 35 -3.40 -4.64 -6.21
CA LEU A 35 -2.48 -5.31 -5.28
C LEU A 35 -1.01 -4.94 -5.51
N ARG A 36 -0.58 -4.82 -6.75
CA ARG A 36 0.79 -4.38 -7.07
C ARG A 36 1.06 -2.96 -6.57
N ILE A 37 0.12 -2.04 -6.82
CA ILE A 37 0.22 -0.66 -6.34
C ILE A 37 0.27 -0.64 -4.81
N ALA A 38 -0.61 -1.38 -4.14
CA ALA A 38 -0.59 -1.47 -2.68
C ALA A 38 0.73 -2.04 -2.14
N ASN A 39 1.29 -3.07 -2.78
CA ASN A 39 2.59 -3.62 -2.39
C ASN A 39 3.73 -2.59 -2.55
N TYR A 40 3.75 -1.87 -3.66
CA TYR A 40 4.73 -0.81 -3.90
C TYR A 40 4.61 0.32 -2.87
N LEU A 41 3.39 0.78 -2.57
CA LEU A 41 3.19 1.83 -1.56
C LEU A 41 3.64 1.38 -0.17
N ASN A 42 3.38 0.12 0.19
CA ASN A 42 3.86 -0.46 1.44
C ASN A 42 5.39 -0.57 1.47
N SER A 43 6.02 -0.95 0.35
CA SER A 43 7.49 -1.08 0.26
C SER A 43 8.19 0.26 0.47
N VAL A 44 7.62 1.33 -0.07
CA VAL A 44 8.09 2.70 0.14
C VAL A 44 7.86 3.14 1.60
N ALA A 45 6.67 2.88 2.15
CA ALA A 45 6.31 3.32 3.50
C ALA A 45 7.16 2.64 4.60
N TYR A 46 7.44 1.35 4.44
CA TYR A 46 8.19 0.55 5.41
C TYR A 46 9.63 0.27 4.99
N ASN A 47 10.09 0.87 3.89
CA ASN A 47 11.45 0.81 3.37
C ASN A 47 11.99 -0.63 3.21
N TYR A 48 11.24 -1.47 2.50
CA TYR A 48 11.66 -2.83 2.13
C TYR A 48 11.72 -3.01 0.60
N PRO A 49 12.52 -3.96 0.08
CA PRO A 49 12.55 -4.22 -1.36
C PRO A 49 11.21 -4.78 -1.84
N GLU A 50 10.62 -4.22 -2.90
CA GLU A 50 9.27 -4.61 -3.39
C GLU A 50 9.11 -6.12 -3.64
N ASN A 51 10.18 -6.78 -4.10
CA ASN A 51 10.22 -8.22 -4.38
C ASN A 51 10.57 -9.09 -3.16
N GLN A 52 10.85 -8.48 -2.01
CA GLN A 52 11.25 -9.16 -0.80
C GLN A 52 10.56 -8.52 0.42
N PRO A 53 9.22 -8.66 0.53
CA PRO A 53 8.49 -8.15 1.68
C PRO A 53 8.93 -8.85 2.98
N PRO A 54 8.91 -8.14 4.12
CA PRO A 54 9.22 -8.75 5.41
C PRO A 54 8.21 -9.87 5.73
N PRO A 55 8.66 -10.96 6.38
CA PRO A 55 7.78 -12.06 6.75
C PRO A 55 6.70 -11.59 7.71
N LEU A 56 5.45 -11.89 7.38
CA LEU A 56 4.30 -11.56 8.21
C LEU A 56 4.13 -12.62 9.31
N ASP A 57 4.17 -12.19 10.57
CA ASP A 57 3.76 -13.04 11.69
C ASP A 57 2.23 -13.16 11.73
N ARG A 58 1.73 -14.37 11.44
CA ARG A 58 0.29 -14.67 11.44
C ARG A 58 -0.22 -15.18 12.79
N THR A 59 0.66 -15.34 13.77
CA THR A 59 0.29 -15.86 15.10
C THR A 59 -0.31 -14.79 16.00
N TYR A 60 0.05 -13.52 15.79
CA TYR A 60 -0.45 -12.40 16.58
C TYR A 60 -1.95 -12.13 16.38
N PHE A 61 -2.43 -12.26 15.14
CA PHE A 61 -3.85 -12.12 14.79
C PHE A 61 -4.47 -13.49 14.51
N LYS A 62 -4.46 -14.37 15.52
CA LYS A 62 -5.20 -15.64 15.46
C LYS A 62 -6.62 -15.41 15.98
N ALA A 63 -7.63 -15.76 15.17
CA ALA A 63 -8.99 -15.91 15.67
C ALA A 63 -9.03 -17.17 16.55
N TRP A 64 -9.21 -16.99 17.86
CA TRP A 64 -9.39 -18.12 18.77
C TRP A 64 -10.85 -18.58 18.73
N SER A 65 -11.04 -19.90 18.71
CA SER A 65 -12.33 -20.47 19.14
C SER A 65 -12.52 -20.20 20.63
N ILE A 66 -13.76 -20.02 21.08
CA ILE A 66 -14.11 -19.88 22.52
C ILE A 66 -13.52 -21.06 23.33
N GLU A 67 -13.46 -22.25 22.74
CA GLU A 67 -12.86 -23.44 23.36
C GLU A 67 -11.34 -23.34 23.56
N GLU A 68 -10.63 -22.64 22.67
CA GLU A 68 -9.19 -22.42 22.77
C GLU A 68 -8.86 -21.34 23.82
N GLN A 69 -9.71 -20.31 23.96
CA GLN A 69 -9.57 -19.26 24.98
C GLN A 69 -9.73 -19.82 26.39
N ASN A 70 -10.64 -20.78 26.59
CA ASN A 70 -10.88 -21.38 27.90
C ASN A 70 -9.72 -22.28 28.36
N LYS A 71 -8.92 -22.83 27.43
CA LYS A 71 -7.76 -23.68 27.75
C LYS A 71 -6.50 -22.89 28.14
N SER A 72 -6.37 -21.63 27.72
CA SER A 72 -5.21 -20.80 28.10
C SER A 72 -5.34 -20.13 29.46
N ASN A 73 -6.54 -20.13 30.07
CA ASN A 73 -6.86 -19.47 31.34
C ASN A 73 -6.88 -20.44 32.54
N THR A 74 -6.38 -21.66 32.38
CA THR A 74 -6.17 -22.68 33.42
C THR A 74 -4.72 -23.12 33.41
#